data_AF-A0A368F912-F1
#
_entry.id   AF-A0A368F912-F1
#
_cell.length_a   1.000
_cell.length_b   1.000
_cell.length_c   1.000
_cell.angle_alpha   90.00
_cell.angle_beta   90.00
_cell.angle_gamma   90.00
#
_symmetry.space_group_name_H-M   'P 1'
#
loop_
_entity.id
_entity.type
_entity.pdbx_description
1 polymer ?
#
loop_
_entity_poly.entity_id
_entity_poly.type
_entity_poly.pdbx_seq_one_letter_code
_entity_poly.pdbx_strand_id
1 'polypeptide(L)'
;MPEKSGHYNQFDGYEAIRIFQISTNGYISFAYFSDDSSTLQLGLDVDWPTQSDPAVIAPYLCKQRIQSGQGADSRVFYRVETRRGPVQAGCEKMFSDSKTISTLGRDPLSGRPPCLGKPAHFRCDEQSEQFLDALQKSLQLYLSEGVAGASTFRAEAALVVTWKNLRPNIGSEHGLSTYQLVWMSDAQGLLSYTMINYYKLGFDAADMNGNSRTGKCQAIFNGGNHTGSVQVDLSEITKQQPSSLASRSSVPHITRGRYFHRVDDVVRPAGCGNKTGGTFPLLIYPNIVTMLGQTKVDVNGMCLNPAITYVLMIEQRQMAKCEILNPSIARCTLPKILDWGTKTVYFQPQSGLSNDEKAYVGFIYFVPPTLDPMRLDIGDIHSWYLNPPPAYKTIKWYPRNFTAPRTFTLGETVNYFDDSIYNVQLGLYVVGYKEAQDVNLRKFVPQHRVLAR
;
A
#
# COMPACT_ATOMS: atom_id res chain seq x y z
N MET A 1 10.65 -30.46 25.77
CA MET A 1 10.97 -31.74 25.12
C MET A 1 9.71 -32.58 25.09
N PRO A 2 9.37 -33.30 24.00
CA PRO A 2 9.98 -33.33 22.65
C PRO A 2 9.26 -32.31 21.72
N GLU A 3 9.92 -31.35 21.07
CA GLU A 3 10.81 -31.40 19.89
C GLU A 3 10.09 -31.50 18.52
N LYS A 4 10.05 -30.37 17.81
CA LYS A 4 10.33 -30.31 16.37
C LYS A 4 11.34 -29.18 16.13
N SER A 5 12.61 -29.55 16.14
CA SER A 5 13.70 -28.79 15.52
C SER A 5 13.54 -28.92 14.00
N GLY A 6 13.43 -27.80 13.29
CA GLY A 6 13.33 -27.81 11.84
C GLY A 6 14.72 -27.89 11.19
N HIS A 7 15.29 -29.09 11.11
CA HIS A 7 15.99 -29.47 9.88
C HIS A 7 14.92 -29.65 8.79
N TYR A 8 15.23 -29.30 7.54
CA TYR A 8 14.37 -29.42 6.35
C TYR A 8 13.15 -30.34 6.55
N ASN A 9 11.99 -29.77 6.91
CA ASN A 9 10.77 -30.55 7.00
C ASN A 9 10.11 -30.58 5.62
N GLN A 10 10.50 -31.59 4.86
CA GLN A 10 9.67 -32.19 3.81
C GLN A 10 8.35 -32.64 4.46
N PHE A 11 7.25 -32.02 4.05
CA PHE A 11 5.90 -32.43 4.43
C PHE A 11 5.31 -33.29 3.30
N ASP A 12 5.42 -34.60 3.38
CA ASP A 12 4.66 -35.49 2.50
C ASP A 12 3.22 -35.64 3.02
N GLY A 13 2.25 -35.53 2.11
CA GLY A 13 0.84 -35.87 2.36
C GLY A 13 -0.15 -34.75 2.06
N TYR A 14 -0.85 -34.92 0.92
CA TYR A 14 -2.00 -34.16 0.39
C TYR A 14 -1.73 -32.82 -0.31
N GLU A 15 -2.01 -32.83 -1.62
CA GLU A 15 -2.02 -31.73 -2.59
C GLU A 15 -3.02 -30.63 -2.22
N ALA A 16 -2.62 -29.72 -1.34
CA ALA A 16 -3.28 -28.44 -1.14
C ALA A 16 -2.23 -27.33 -1.01
N ILE A 17 -1.79 -26.84 -2.17
CA ILE A 17 -1.16 -25.54 -2.45
C ILE A 17 -0.28 -24.98 -1.31
N ARG A 18 1.02 -25.27 -1.35
CA ARG A 18 2.02 -24.48 -0.62
C ARG A 18 2.19 -23.13 -1.32
N ILE A 19 1.39 -22.14 -0.95
CA ILE A 19 1.38 -20.84 -1.63
C ILE A 19 2.69 -20.05 -1.35
N PHE A 20 3.32 -20.25 -0.19
CA PHE A 20 4.55 -19.52 0.17
C PHE A 20 5.59 -20.39 0.89
N GLN A 21 6.87 -20.08 0.70
CA GLN A 21 8.00 -20.56 1.49
C GLN A 21 8.52 -19.44 2.38
N ILE A 22 8.59 -19.66 3.70
CA ILE A 22 9.11 -18.68 4.67
C ILE A 22 10.50 -19.14 5.13
N SER A 23 11.51 -18.30 4.92
CA SER A 23 12.90 -18.62 5.25
C SER A 23 13.38 -17.90 6.52
N THR A 24 14.27 -18.54 7.27
CA THR A 24 15.00 -17.91 8.37
C THR A 24 15.96 -16.84 7.88
N ASN A 25 16.33 -16.84 6.60
CA ASN A 25 17.18 -15.83 5.97
C ASN A 25 16.44 -14.52 5.64
N GLY A 26 15.24 -14.33 6.19
CA GLY A 26 14.51 -13.05 6.14
C GLY A 26 13.77 -12.76 4.84
N TYR A 27 13.23 -13.80 4.21
CA TYR A 27 12.37 -13.67 3.03
C TYR A 27 11.16 -14.60 3.06
N ILE A 28 10.14 -14.23 2.30
CA ILE A 28 9.08 -15.12 1.83
C ILE A 28 9.21 -15.28 0.31
N SER A 29 8.93 -16.48 -0.20
CA SER A 29 8.89 -16.77 -1.63
C SER A 29 7.54 -17.28 -2.07
N PHE A 30 7.20 -16.97 -3.31
CA PHE A 30 6.00 -17.42 -4.01
C PHE A 30 6.28 -18.62 -4.92
N ALA A 31 7.51 -19.13 -4.90
CA ALA A 31 7.93 -20.33 -5.60
C ALA A 31 8.79 -21.21 -4.68
N TYR A 32 8.83 -22.51 -4.97
CA TYR A 32 9.76 -23.41 -4.32
C TYR A 32 11.11 -23.38 -5.04
N PHE A 33 12.19 -23.19 -4.29
CA PHE A 33 13.55 -23.27 -4.81
C PHE A 33 14.52 -23.70 -3.71
N SER A 34 15.66 -24.27 -4.10
CA SER A 34 16.74 -24.62 -3.17
C SER A 34 17.66 -23.42 -2.94
N ASP A 35 17.91 -23.09 -1.68
CA ASP A 35 18.80 -22.01 -1.24
C ASP A 35 20.09 -22.61 -0.65
N ASP A 36 20.79 -23.43 -1.44
CA ASP A 36 22.02 -24.12 -1.01
C ASP A 36 23.27 -23.22 -1.09
N SER A 37 23.12 -22.02 -1.65
CA SER A 37 24.21 -21.10 -1.92
C SER A 37 24.66 -20.30 -0.68
N SER A 38 25.84 -19.68 -0.76
CA SER A 38 26.32 -18.81 0.31
C SER A 38 25.47 -17.53 0.47
N THR A 39 24.73 -17.16 -0.58
CA THR A 39 23.86 -16.00 -0.68
C THR A 39 22.89 -16.19 -1.82
N LEU A 40 21.59 -16.10 -1.52
CA LEU A 40 20.57 -16.07 -2.55
C LEU A 40 20.81 -14.90 -3.50
N GLN A 41 21.17 -15.23 -4.74
CA GLN A 41 21.25 -14.28 -5.84
C GLN A 41 19.83 -14.03 -6.35
N LEU A 42 19.54 -12.79 -6.72
CA LEU A 42 18.21 -12.36 -7.17
C LEU A 42 18.35 -11.41 -8.35
N GLY A 43 17.43 -11.50 -9.32
CA GLY A 43 17.33 -10.60 -10.45
C GLY A 43 18.58 -10.60 -11.33
N LEU A 44 19.14 -9.42 -11.58
CA LEU A 44 20.25 -9.20 -12.52
C LEU A 44 21.53 -9.98 -12.16
N ASP A 45 21.69 -10.36 -10.89
CA ASP A 45 22.86 -11.11 -10.42
C ASP A 45 22.74 -12.64 -10.68
N VAL A 46 21.60 -13.10 -11.22
CA VAL A 46 21.32 -14.51 -11.52
C VAL A 46 21.54 -14.79 -13.00
N ASP A 47 22.19 -15.90 -13.35
CA ASP A 47 22.28 -16.37 -14.74
C ASP A 47 20.99 -17.13 -15.14
N TRP A 48 19.89 -16.42 -15.37
CA TRP A 48 18.63 -17.06 -15.78
C TRP A 48 18.61 -17.32 -17.29
N PRO A 49 18.13 -18.49 -17.76
CA PRO A 49 17.38 -19.51 -17.01
C PRO A 49 18.23 -20.67 -16.46
N THR A 50 19.57 -20.60 -16.51
CA THR A 50 20.43 -21.69 -16.01
C THR A 50 20.36 -21.83 -14.48
N GLN A 51 20.13 -20.70 -13.80
CA GLN A 51 19.89 -20.59 -12.37
C GLN A 51 18.49 -20.06 -12.09
N SER A 52 17.90 -20.56 -11.00
CA SER A 52 16.56 -20.15 -10.55
C SER A 52 16.58 -18.71 -10.03
N ASP A 53 15.71 -17.86 -10.58
CA ASP A 53 15.45 -16.50 -10.07
C ASP A 53 14.05 -16.45 -9.45
N PRO A 54 13.90 -16.65 -8.13
CA PRO A 54 12.61 -16.82 -7.48
C PRO A 54 11.91 -15.48 -7.18
N ALA A 55 10.60 -15.44 -7.32
CA ALA A 55 9.79 -14.33 -6.82
C ALA A 55 9.80 -14.32 -5.29
N VAL A 56 10.29 -13.23 -4.70
CA VAL A 56 10.45 -13.10 -3.23
C VAL A 56 10.13 -11.70 -2.73
N ILE A 57 9.62 -11.63 -1.49
CA ILE A 57 9.64 -10.42 -0.68
C ILE A 57 10.61 -10.68 0.46
N ALA A 58 11.71 -9.94 0.47
CA ALA A 58 12.76 -10.06 1.46
C ALA A 58 12.90 -8.76 2.26
N PRO A 59 12.19 -8.62 3.40
CA PRO A 59 12.39 -7.50 4.31
C PRO A 59 13.85 -7.38 4.74
N TYR A 60 14.54 -8.49 4.92
CA TYR A 60 15.94 -8.47 5.31
C TYR A 60 16.62 -9.77 4.88
N LEU A 61 16.93 -9.88 3.60
CA LEU A 61 17.69 -10.99 3.02
C LEU A 61 19.09 -11.01 3.62
N CYS A 62 19.32 -11.91 4.56
CA CYS A 62 20.58 -12.00 5.29
C CYS A 62 20.75 -13.42 5.80
N LYS A 63 21.99 -13.92 5.86
CA LYS A 63 22.25 -15.23 6.48
C LYS A 63 22.04 -15.14 7.99
N GLN A 64 20.98 -15.76 8.48
CA GLN A 64 20.58 -15.71 9.87
C GLN A 64 20.20 -17.08 10.40
N ARG A 65 20.35 -17.26 11.71
CA ARG A 65 19.95 -18.48 12.42
C ARG A 65 19.11 -18.16 13.63
N ILE A 66 18.31 -19.16 13.99
CA ILE A 66 17.58 -19.20 15.25
C ILE A 66 18.59 -19.48 16.36
N GLN A 67 18.74 -18.54 17.29
CA GLN A 67 19.63 -18.74 18.44
C GLN A 67 18.94 -19.64 19.48
N SER A 68 19.55 -20.79 19.75
CA SER A 68 19.09 -21.70 20.80
C SER A 68 19.91 -21.47 22.08
N GLY A 69 19.25 -21.22 23.21
CA GLY A 69 19.87 -21.42 24.54
C GLY A 69 20.56 -20.24 25.25
N GLN A 70 20.07 -18.99 25.16
CA GLN A 70 20.45 -17.92 26.10
C GLN A 70 19.35 -16.85 26.25
N GLY A 71 18.33 -17.09 27.09
CA GLY A 71 17.36 -16.08 27.59
C GLY A 71 16.50 -15.29 26.58
N ALA A 72 16.88 -15.26 25.30
CA ALA A 72 16.25 -14.54 24.22
C ALA A 72 15.40 -15.51 23.39
N ASP A 73 14.10 -15.24 23.34
CA ASP A 73 13.17 -15.95 22.46
C ASP A 73 13.46 -15.56 21.00
N SER A 74 14.25 -16.40 20.31
CA SER A 74 14.62 -16.30 18.89
C SER A 74 13.76 -17.27 18.08
N ARG A 75 12.86 -16.77 17.22
CA ARG A 75 11.92 -17.58 16.43
C ARG A 75 11.39 -16.81 15.22
N VAL A 76 10.88 -17.54 14.24
CA VAL A 76 10.06 -17.00 13.15
C VAL A 76 8.60 -17.36 13.43
N PHE A 77 7.76 -16.35 13.61
CA PHE A 77 6.32 -16.50 13.79
C PHE A 77 5.62 -16.16 12.49
N TYR A 78 4.60 -16.93 12.12
CA TYR A 78 3.77 -16.58 10.98
C TYR A 78 2.31 -16.96 11.21
N ARG A 79 1.42 -16.21 10.58
CA ARG A 79 -0.02 -16.49 10.55
C ARG A 79 -0.65 -15.86 9.33
N VAL A 80 -1.74 -16.47 8.88
CA VAL A 80 -2.62 -15.92 7.84
C VAL A 80 -3.94 -15.55 8.51
N GLU A 81 -4.32 -14.28 8.43
CA GLU A 81 -5.57 -13.75 8.96
C GLU A 81 -6.48 -13.45 7.77
N THR A 82 -7.72 -13.95 7.82
CA THR A 82 -8.73 -13.80 6.76
C THR A 82 -10.05 -13.37 7.38
N ARG A 83 -10.87 -12.66 6.59
CA ARG A 83 -12.26 -12.36 6.97
C ARG A 83 -13.07 -13.66 7.08
N ARG A 84 -14.10 -13.63 7.92
CA ARG A 84 -15.11 -14.67 8.09
C ARG A 84 -15.97 -14.76 6.83
N GLY A 85 -15.96 -15.92 6.19
CA GLY A 85 -16.92 -16.23 5.13
C GLY A 85 -18.34 -16.48 5.69
N PRO A 86 -19.40 -16.26 4.89
CA PRO A 86 -20.79 -16.44 5.34
C PRO A 86 -21.12 -17.86 5.82
N VAL A 87 -20.48 -18.88 5.23
CA VAL A 87 -20.62 -20.30 5.62
C VAL A 87 -20.07 -20.56 7.04
N GLN A 88 -19.06 -19.81 7.45
CA GLN A 88 -18.35 -20.03 8.70
C GLN A 88 -19.03 -19.35 9.90
N ALA A 89 -19.68 -18.21 9.67
CA ALA A 89 -20.55 -17.56 10.67
C ALA A 89 -21.73 -18.46 11.09
N GLY A 90 -22.28 -19.28 10.17
CA GLY A 90 -23.33 -20.25 10.47
C GLY A 90 -22.81 -21.47 11.26
N CYS A 91 -21.58 -21.89 10.97
CA CYS A 91 -20.98 -23.04 11.64
C CYS A 91 -20.62 -22.77 13.11
N GLU A 92 -20.07 -21.59 13.45
CA GLU A 92 -19.75 -21.22 14.85
C GLU A 92 -20.99 -21.26 15.76
N LYS A 93 -22.16 -20.85 15.24
CA LYS A 93 -23.45 -20.93 15.95
C LYS A 93 -23.90 -22.38 16.19
N MET A 94 -23.53 -23.30 15.31
CA MET A 94 -23.79 -24.74 15.45
C MET A 94 -22.74 -25.43 16.34
N PHE A 95 -21.53 -24.86 16.44
CA PHE A 95 -20.43 -25.36 17.27
C PHE A 95 -20.48 -24.88 18.73
N SER A 96 -21.16 -23.78 19.07
CA SER A 96 -21.29 -23.33 20.47
C SER A 96 -22.24 -24.21 21.31
N ASP A 97 -23.17 -24.92 20.66
CA ASP A 97 -24.16 -25.78 21.34
C ASP A 97 -23.66 -27.22 21.57
N SER A 98 -22.52 -27.60 20.98
CA SER A 98 -21.92 -28.93 21.19
C SER A 98 -20.79 -28.86 22.21
N LYS A 99 -21.08 -29.26 23.45
CA LYS A 99 -20.14 -29.33 24.58
C LYS A 99 -19.05 -30.42 24.43
N THR A 100 -18.88 -31.01 23.25
CA THR A 100 -18.21 -32.32 23.07
C THR A 100 -17.22 -32.40 21.90
N ILE A 101 -16.58 -31.31 21.46
CA ILE A 101 -15.39 -31.42 20.60
C ILE A 101 -14.34 -30.36 21.00
N SER A 102 -13.58 -30.66 22.05
CA SER A 102 -12.47 -29.84 22.55
C SER A 102 -11.09 -30.28 22.04
N THR A 103 -11.00 -31.08 20.97
CA THR A 103 -9.73 -31.73 20.56
C THR A 103 -9.29 -31.50 19.11
N LEU A 104 -10.04 -30.73 18.30
CA LEU A 104 -9.60 -30.37 16.94
C LEU A 104 -8.80 -29.06 16.94
N GLY A 105 -7.47 -29.20 16.99
CA GLY A 105 -6.54 -28.30 16.32
C GLY A 105 -6.40 -26.87 16.83
N ARG A 106 -6.67 -26.58 18.11
CA ARG A 106 -6.28 -25.28 18.70
C ARG A 106 -4.76 -25.12 18.65
N ASP A 107 -4.30 -23.94 18.27
CA ASP A 107 -2.87 -23.61 18.32
C ASP A 107 -2.41 -23.51 19.78
N PRO A 108 -1.38 -24.25 20.19
CA PRO A 108 -0.91 -24.26 21.57
C PRO A 108 -0.39 -22.91 22.09
N LEU A 109 -0.08 -21.95 21.21
CA LEU A 109 0.43 -20.62 21.61
C LEU A 109 -0.67 -19.57 21.73
N SER A 110 -1.62 -19.54 20.80
CA SER A 110 -2.68 -18.53 20.76
C SER A 110 -4.01 -19.00 21.37
N GLY A 111 -4.21 -20.31 21.51
CA GLY A 111 -5.48 -20.91 21.94
C GLY A 111 -6.64 -20.71 20.96
N ARG A 112 -6.39 -20.05 19.81
CA ARG A 112 -7.40 -19.73 18.80
C ARG A 112 -7.68 -20.94 17.89
N PRO A 113 -8.95 -21.17 17.51
CA PRO A 113 -9.29 -22.20 16.53
C PRO A 113 -8.80 -21.78 15.12
N PRO A 114 -8.42 -22.73 14.26
CA PRO A 114 -8.13 -22.46 12.86
C PRO A 114 -9.41 -22.30 12.04
N CYS A 115 -9.25 -21.81 10.81
CA CYS A 115 -10.35 -21.85 9.84
C CYS A 115 -10.80 -23.28 9.54
N LEU A 116 -12.10 -23.46 9.31
CA LEU A 116 -12.68 -24.77 9.01
C LEU A 116 -11.97 -25.41 7.81
N GLY A 117 -11.42 -26.61 7.99
CA GLY A 117 -10.69 -27.34 6.95
C GLY A 117 -9.33 -26.72 6.57
N LYS A 118 -8.78 -25.81 7.38
CA LYS A 118 -7.47 -25.17 7.14
C LYS A 118 -6.45 -25.51 8.24
N PRO A 119 -5.14 -25.38 7.94
CA PRO A 119 -4.09 -25.57 8.94
C PRO A 119 -4.17 -24.59 10.12
N ALA A 120 -3.50 -24.94 11.23
CA ALA A 120 -3.48 -24.16 12.48
C ALA A 120 -3.07 -22.68 12.34
N HIS A 121 -2.28 -22.34 11.31
CA HIS A 121 -1.79 -20.98 11.09
C HIS A 121 -2.79 -20.07 10.34
N PHE A 122 -3.89 -20.62 9.82
CA PHE A 122 -4.98 -19.84 9.21
C PHE A 122 -6.01 -19.44 10.26
N ARG A 123 -6.35 -18.16 10.30
CA ARG A 123 -7.24 -17.52 11.26
C ARG A 123 -8.37 -16.78 10.55
N CYS A 124 -9.57 -16.91 11.10
CA CYS A 124 -10.80 -16.27 10.62
C CYS A 124 -11.84 -16.25 11.75
N ASP A 125 -11.39 -16.03 12.98
CA ASP A 125 -12.27 -15.76 14.12
C ASP A 125 -12.52 -14.24 14.24
N GLU A 126 -13.22 -13.82 15.30
CA GLU A 126 -13.54 -12.42 15.54
C GLU A 126 -12.28 -11.58 15.75
N GLN A 127 -11.22 -12.17 16.30
CA GLN A 127 -9.94 -11.49 16.45
C GLN A 127 -9.25 -11.28 15.10
N SER A 128 -9.45 -12.17 14.13
CA SER A 128 -8.98 -11.99 12.74
C SER A 128 -9.72 -10.84 12.08
N GLU A 129 -11.04 -10.76 12.26
CA GLU A 129 -11.85 -9.62 11.80
C GLU A 129 -11.36 -8.31 12.40
N GLN A 130 -11.26 -8.24 13.73
CA GLN A 130 -10.76 -7.06 14.44
C GLN A 130 -9.32 -6.72 14.05
N PHE A 131 -8.47 -7.72 13.79
CA PHE A 131 -7.10 -7.51 13.33
C PHE A 131 -7.07 -6.96 11.91
N LEU A 132 -7.88 -7.48 10.99
CA LEU A 132 -7.99 -6.97 9.63
C LEU A 132 -8.66 -5.60 9.58
N ASP A 133 -9.60 -5.31 10.48
CA ASP A 133 -10.17 -3.98 10.67
C ASP A 133 -9.19 -3.03 11.33
N ALA A 134 -8.39 -3.48 12.30
CA ALA A 134 -7.33 -2.68 12.89
C ALA A 134 -6.21 -2.44 11.88
N LEU A 135 -5.89 -3.44 11.04
CA LEU A 135 -5.04 -3.26 9.89
C LEU A 135 -5.69 -2.25 8.99
N GLN A 136 -6.93 -2.42 8.52
CA GLN A 136 -7.61 -1.44 7.66
C GLN A 136 -7.71 -0.05 8.27
N LYS A 137 -7.91 0.09 9.58
CA LYS A 137 -7.87 1.36 10.31
C LYS A 137 -6.45 1.90 10.33
N SER A 138 -5.45 1.05 10.52
CA SER A 138 -4.03 1.41 10.41
C SER A 138 -3.62 1.68 8.96
N LEU A 139 -4.30 1.10 7.95
CA LEU A 139 -4.13 1.38 6.53
C LEU A 139 -4.81 2.72 6.24
N GLN A 140 -5.98 2.98 6.78
CA GLN A 140 -6.68 4.24 6.58
C GLN A 140 -6.07 5.39 7.39
N LEU A 141 -5.52 5.13 8.57
CA LEU A 141 -4.81 6.12 9.37
C LEU A 141 -3.36 6.24 8.85
N TYR A 142 -2.58 5.17 8.85
CA TYR A 142 -1.15 5.20 8.49
C TYR A 142 -0.83 5.01 7.01
N LEU A 143 -1.59 4.23 6.23
CA LEU A 143 -1.44 4.25 4.77
C LEU A 143 -2.18 5.44 4.15
N SER A 144 -3.30 5.98 4.61
CA SER A 144 -3.83 7.20 3.94
C SER A 144 -3.06 8.47 4.36
N GLU A 145 -2.28 8.40 5.45
CA GLU A 145 -1.24 9.37 5.78
C GLU A 145 0.10 9.05 5.08
N GLY A 146 0.36 7.80 4.71
CA GLY A 146 1.61 7.38 4.08
C GLY A 146 1.56 7.10 2.57
N VAL A 147 0.41 6.80 2.00
CA VAL A 147 0.17 6.14 0.70
C VAL A 147 -1.10 6.69 0.05
N ALA A 148 -0.92 7.38 -1.07
CA ALA A 148 -1.98 7.90 -1.90
C ALA A 148 -2.88 6.75 -2.39
N GLY A 149 -4.18 6.85 -2.10
CA GLY A 149 -5.20 5.90 -2.56
C GLY A 149 -5.48 4.72 -1.63
N ALA A 150 -4.75 4.57 -0.54
CA ALA A 150 -4.99 3.50 0.42
C ALA A 150 -6.37 3.56 1.10
N SER A 151 -7.04 4.72 1.11
CA SER A 151 -8.39 4.89 1.65
C SER A 151 -9.46 4.04 0.95
N THR A 152 -9.20 3.56 -0.26
CA THR A 152 -10.11 2.68 -1.01
C THR A 152 -9.79 1.20 -0.91
N PHE A 153 -8.67 0.86 -0.27
CA PHE A 153 -8.24 -0.52 -0.09
C PHE A 153 -8.90 -1.14 1.15
N ARG A 154 -9.46 -2.35 0.96
CA ARG A 154 -9.98 -3.18 2.05
C ARG A 154 -9.22 -4.50 2.07
N ALA A 155 -8.49 -4.74 3.16
CA ALA A 155 -7.80 -6.01 3.36
C ALA A 155 -8.80 -7.13 3.65
N GLU A 156 -8.81 -8.14 2.79
CA GLU A 156 -9.58 -9.38 2.95
C GLU A 156 -8.74 -10.49 3.60
N ALA A 157 -7.44 -10.47 3.29
CA ALA A 157 -6.47 -11.39 3.83
C ALA A 157 -5.17 -10.66 4.18
N ALA A 158 -4.47 -11.15 5.19
CA ALA A 158 -3.15 -10.70 5.57
C ALA A 158 -2.24 -11.87 5.99
N LEU A 159 -1.05 -11.95 5.39
CA LEU A 159 0.05 -12.77 5.87
C LEU A 159 0.93 -11.92 6.80
N VAL A 160 1.08 -12.35 8.05
CA VAL A 160 1.97 -11.71 9.02
C VAL A 160 3.12 -12.65 9.32
N VAL A 161 4.35 -12.21 9.07
CA VAL A 161 5.57 -12.95 9.38
C VAL A 161 6.46 -12.07 10.26
N THR A 162 6.93 -12.60 11.38
CA THR A 162 7.80 -11.90 12.33
C THR A 162 9.04 -12.73 12.59
N TRP A 163 10.19 -12.19 12.21
CA TRP A 163 11.51 -12.72 12.55
C TRP A 163 11.93 -12.04 13.85
N LYS A 164 11.89 -12.76 14.97
CA LYS A 164 12.17 -12.22 16.30
C LYS A 164 13.56 -12.67 16.75
N ASN A 165 14.40 -11.72 17.14
CA ASN A 165 15.74 -11.95 17.67
C ASN A 165 16.55 -12.95 16.83
N LEU A 166 16.49 -12.84 15.51
CA LEU A 166 17.33 -13.65 14.65
C LEU A 166 18.77 -13.20 14.75
N ARG A 167 19.66 -14.19 14.84
CA ARG A 167 21.09 -13.93 14.95
C ARG A 167 21.70 -14.00 13.54
N PRO A 168 22.31 -12.91 13.06
CA PRO A 168 23.17 -12.94 11.89
C PRO A 168 24.24 -14.01 12.07
N ASN A 169 24.51 -14.78 11.01
CA ASN A 169 25.58 -15.78 11.04
C ASN A 169 26.96 -15.12 11.09
N ILE A 170 27.05 -13.83 10.76
CA ILE A 170 28.27 -13.03 10.68
C ILE A 170 28.00 -11.71 11.41
N GLY A 171 29.01 -11.18 12.12
CA GLY A 171 28.89 -9.98 12.93
C GLY A 171 28.94 -10.25 14.44
N SER A 172 28.75 -9.20 15.23
CA SER A 172 28.80 -9.26 16.70
C SER A 172 27.75 -10.22 17.26
N GLU A 173 28.12 -10.95 18.33
CA GLU A 173 27.21 -11.87 19.03
C GLU A 173 25.95 -11.19 19.59
N HIS A 174 26.00 -9.86 19.74
CA HIS A 174 24.91 -9.04 20.26
C HIS A 174 24.01 -8.43 19.17
N GLY A 175 24.31 -8.65 17.89
CA GLY A 175 23.63 -8.08 16.72
C GLY A 175 22.28 -8.72 16.36
N LEU A 176 21.38 -8.93 17.32
CA LEU A 176 20.08 -9.54 17.07
C LEU A 176 19.18 -8.66 16.20
N SER A 177 18.48 -9.27 15.26
CA SER A 177 17.54 -8.60 14.35
C SER A 177 16.09 -8.98 14.67
N THR A 178 15.21 -7.99 14.73
CA THR A 178 13.76 -8.19 14.89
C THR A 178 13.01 -7.31 13.89
N TYR A 179 12.24 -7.96 13.02
CA TYR A 179 11.47 -7.30 11.98
C TYR A 179 10.23 -8.11 11.61
N GLN A 180 9.27 -7.45 10.97
CA GLN A 180 7.98 -8.03 10.61
C GLN A 180 7.58 -7.60 9.20
N LEU A 181 7.04 -8.55 8.44
CA LEU A 181 6.34 -8.33 7.19
C LEU A 181 4.85 -8.56 7.42
N VAL A 182 4.04 -7.61 6.99
CA VAL A 182 2.58 -7.77 6.83
C VAL A 182 2.29 -7.58 5.36
N TRP A 183 1.85 -8.63 4.68
CA TRP A 183 1.40 -8.58 3.29
C TRP A 183 -0.11 -8.73 3.25
N MET A 184 -0.81 -7.81 2.60
CA MET A 184 -2.26 -7.70 2.59
C MET A 184 -2.77 -7.70 1.17
N SER A 185 -3.90 -8.37 0.95
CA SER A 185 -4.57 -8.44 -0.34
C SER A 185 -6.06 -8.11 -0.17
N ASP A 186 -6.65 -7.52 -1.21
CA ASP A 186 -8.10 -7.40 -1.33
C ASP A 186 -8.75 -8.75 -1.69
N ALA A 187 -10.08 -8.76 -1.73
CA ALA A 187 -10.86 -9.97 -1.98
C ALA A 187 -10.70 -10.54 -3.40
N GLN A 188 -10.28 -9.72 -4.37
CA GLN A 188 -10.10 -10.12 -5.76
C GLN A 188 -8.64 -10.45 -6.10
N GLY A 189 -7.70 -10.20 -5.19
CA GLY A 189 -6.27 -10.32 -5.45
C GLY A 189 -5.72 -9.23 -6.38
N LEU A 190 -6.46 -8.15 -6.62
CA LEU A 190 -6.08 -7.10 -7.58
C LEU A 190 -5.16 -6.06 -6.94
N LEU A 191 -5.49 -5.64 -5.72
CA LEU A 191 -4.67 -4.72 -4.95
C LEU A 191 -4.01 -5.46 -3.80
N SER A 192 -2.70 -5.28 -3.69
CA SER A 192 -1.91 -5.81 -2.58
C SER A 192 -0.93 -4.76 -2.04
N TYR A 193 -0.74 -4.77 -0.73
CA TYR A 193 0.15 -3.86 -0.02
C TYR A 193 1.04 -4.61 0.96
N THR A 194 2.27 -4.14 1.16
CA THR A 194 3.11 -4.57 2.26
C THR A 194 3.32 -3.45 3.27
N MET A 195 3.30 -3.81 4.55
CA MET A 195 3.86 -3.05 5.65
C MET A 195 5.05 -3.82 6.20
N ILE A 196 6.23 -3.21 6.13
CA ILE A 196 7.45 -3.76 6.73
C ILE A 196 7.78 -2.93 7.97
N ASN A 197 7.92 -3.60 9.11
CA ASN A 197 8.26 -3.00 10.39
C ASN A 197 9.62 -3.52 10.87
N TYR A 198 10.60 -2.62 10.99
CA TYR A 198 11.91 -2.91 11.55
C TYR A 198 11.97 -2.38 12.99
N TYR A 199 12.14 -3.27 13.97
CA TYR A 199 12.38 -2.87 15.35
C TYR A 199 13.87 -2.65 15.60
N LYS A 200 14.70 -3.61 15.17
CA LYS A 200 16.16 -3.53 15.21
C LYS A 200 16.75 -4.42 14.13
N LEU A 201 17.85 -3.99 13.54
CA LEU A 201 18.66 -4.77 12.61
C LEU A 201 20.09 -4.70 13.12
N GLY A 202 20.67 -5.85 13.42
CA GLY A 202 21.93 -5.92 14.16
C GLY A 202 23.16 -6.24 13.32
N PHE A 203 23.02 -6.24 12.00
CA PHE A 203 24.13 -6.47 11.07
C PHE A 203 24.01 -5.56 9.84
N ASP A 204 25.15 -5.11 9.35
CA ASP A 204 25.27 -4.25 8.17
C ASP A 204 26.02 -4.95 7.05
N ALA A 205 25.74 -4.56 5.82
CA ALA A 205 26.19 -5.21 4.59
C ALA A 205 27.63 -4.85 4.21
N ALA A 206 28.55 -5.08 5.14
CA ALA A 206 29.98 -5.28 4.95
C ALA A 206 30.51 -5.59 6.35
N ASP A 207 31.43 -6.55 6.49
CA ASP A 207 32.23 -6.55 7.72
C ASP A 207 33.03 -5.22 7.79
N MET A 208 33.55 -4.87 8.96
CA MET A 208 34.35 -3.65 9.16
C MET A 208 35.59 -3.58 8.25
N ASN A 209 35.89 -4.64 7.50
CA ASN A 209 37.05 -4.79 6.62
C ASN A 209 36.66 -4.87 5.12
N GLY A 210 35.39 -4.67 4.76
CA GLY A 210 34.91 -4.68 3.37
C GLY A 210 34.91 -6.06 2.68
N ASN A 211 35.15 -7.16 3.40
CA ASN A 211 35.20 -8.50 2.85
C ASN A 211 33.78 -9.11 2.76
N SER A 212 33.30 -9.30 1.54
CA SER A 212 31.97 -9.84 1.23
C SER A 212 32.00 -11.34 0.88
N ARG A 213 32.74 -12.16 1.65
CA ARG A 213 32.92 -13.61 1.38
C ARG A 213 31.61 -14.42 1.40
N THR A 214 30.53 -13.87 1.95
CA THR A 214 29.21 -14.51 2.05
C THR A 214 28.08 -13.52 1.74
N GLY A 215 28.36 -12.56 0.85
CA GLY A 215 27.45 -11.55 0.31
C GLY A 215 26.82 -10.57 1.30
N LYS A 216 26.10 -9.59 0.74
CA LYS A 216 25.57 -8.40 1.42
C LYS A 216 24.13 -8.64 1.88
N CYS A 217 23.82 -8.25 3.12
CA CYS A 217 22.43 -8.25 3.56
C CYS A 217 21.66 -7.14 2.85
N GLN A 218 20.43 -7.40 2.42
CA GLN A 218 19.66 -6.42 1.64
C GLN A 218 18.17 -6.56 1.90
N ALA A 219 17.42 -5.50 1.60
CA ALA A 219 15.97 -5.47 1.75
C ALA A 219 15.35 -5.22 0.38
N ILE A 220 14.75 -6.25 -0.21
CA ILE A 220 14.44 -6.27 -1.65
C ILE A 220 13.15 -7.04 -1.95
N PHE A 221 12.47 -6.59 -3.00
CA PHE A 221 11.41 -7.29 -3.70
C PHE A 221 11.98 -7.82 -5.02
N ASN A 222 11.74 -9.08 -5.35
CA ASN A 222 12.15 -9.66 -6.62
C ASN A 222 10.94 -10.25 -7.34
N GLY A 223 10.77 -9.89 -8.61
CA GLY A 223 9.68 -10.41 -9.45
C GLY A 223 9.92 -11.85 -9.93
N GLY A 224 11.17 -12.33 -9.86
CA GLY A 224 11.59 -13.61 -10.39
C GLY A 224 11.66 -13.64 -11.92
N ASN A 225 12.28 -14.68 -12.48
CA ASN A 225 12.46 -14.88 -13.92
C ASN A 225 13.01 -13.64 -14.67
N HIS A 226 13.95 -12.89 -14.06
CA HIS A 226 14.50 -11.65 -14.61
C HIS A 226 13.49 -10.52 -14.86
N THR A 227 12.32 -10.58 -14.22
CA THR A 227 11.29 -9.53 -14.31
C THR A 227 11.71 -8.23 -13.61
N GLY A 228 12.75 -8.30 -12.78
CA GLY A 228 13.37 -7.15 -12.11
C GLY A 228 13.21 -7.17 -10.59
N SER A 229 13.87 -6.21 -9.94
CA SER A 229 13.91 -6.10 -8.49
C SER A 229 13.73 -4.66 -8.02
N VAL A 230 13.17 -4.49 -6.82
CA VAL A 230 12.92 -3.20 -6.19
C VAL A 230 13.44 -3.24 -4.76
N GLN A 231 14.36 -2.35 -4.41
CA GLN A 231 14.84 -2.21 -3.03
C GLN A 231 13.74 -1.60 -2.15
N VAL A 232 13.68 -2.02 -0.88
CA VAL A 232 12.73 -1.48 0.11
C VAL A 232 12.91 0.02 0.28
N ASP A 233 14.15 0.49 0.36
CA ASP A 233 14.54 1.89 0.33
C ASP A 233 15.72 2.08 -0.64
N LEU A 234 15.65 3.11 -1.47
CA LEU A 234 16.63 3.37 -2.53
C LEU A 234 17.83 4.20 -2.09
N SER A 235 17.84 4.69 -0.86
CA SER A 235 18.91 5.58 -0.42
C SER A 235 20.27 4.88 -0.41
N GLU A 236 21.30 5.63 -0.74
CA GLU A 236 22.67 5.11 -0.74
C GLU A 236 23.10 4.60 0.65
N ILE A 237 22.63 5.29 1.70
CA ILE A 237 22.86 4.87 3.09
C ILE A 237 22.29 3.48 3.34
N THR A 238 21.08 3.16 2.87
CA THR A 238 20.49 1.84 3.09
C THR A 238 21.19 0.74 2.30
N LYS A 239 21.70 1.04 1.10
CA LYS A 239 22.49 0.07 0.32
C LYS A 239 23.79 -0.33 1.02
N GLN A 240 24.44 0.62 1.69
CA GLN A 240 25.69 0.38 2.42
C GLN A 240 25.42 -0.15 3.84
N GLN A 241 24.37 0.37 4.47
CA GLN A 241 23.99 0.12 5.85
C GLN A 241 22.51 -0.25 5.96
N PRO A 242 22.13 -1.51 5.67
CA PRO A 242 20.75 -1.98 5.79
C PRO A 242 20.13 -1.75 7.17
N SER A 243 20.93 -1.71 8.25
CA SER A 243 20.39 -1.45 9.58
C SER A 243 19.76 -0.07 9.73
N SER A 244 20.12 0.89 8.86
CA SER A 244 19.49 2.20 8.78
C SER A 244 17.98 2.14 8.52
N LEU A 245 17.48 1.03 7.97
CA LEU A 245 16.05 0.79 7.82
C LEU A 245 15.32 0.87 9.16
N ALA A 246 15.93 0.45 10.27
CA ALA A 246 15.30 0.51 11.60
C ALA A 246 15.27 1.92 12.21
N SER A 247 16.19 2.80 11.82
CA SER A 247 16.25 4.19 12.31
C SER A 247 15.47 5.17 11.43
N ARG A 248 15.19 4.80 10.17
CA ARG A 248 14.49 5.62 9.17
C ARG A 248 13.11 5.08 8.83
N SER A 249 12.32 5.82 8.06
CA SER A 249 10.95 5.43 7.75
C SER A 249 10.45 6.09 6.48
N SER A 250 9.53 5.41 5.80
CA SER A 250 8.72 6.00 4.72
C SER A 250 7.60 6.90 5.25
N VAL A 251 7.31 6.79 6.55
CA VAL A 251 6.29 7.57 7.26
C VAL A 251 6.86 8.12 8.56
N PRO A 252 7.83 9.06 8.48
CA PRO A 252 8.56 9.55 9.64
C PRO A 252 7.67 10.27 10.67
N HIS A 253 6.51 10.76 10.26
CA HIS A 253 5.52 11.40 11.14
C HIS A 253 4.73 10.41 12.01
N ILE A 254 4.80 9.11 11.71
CA ILE A 254 4.08 8.06 12.42
C ILE A 254 5.03 7.28 13.32
N THR A 255 6.04 6.66 12.72
CA THR A 255 6.98 5.82 13.43
C THR A 255 8.25 5.59 12.62
N ARG A 256 9.36 5.32 13.30
CA ARG A 256 10.59 4.84 12.66
C ARG A 256 10.46 3.38 12.26
N GLY A 257 11.26 2.93 11.30
CA GLY A 257 11.33 1.53 10.89
C GLY A 257 10.16 1.05 10.03
N ARG A 258 9.29 1.93 9.53
CA ARG A 258 8.09 1.52 8.81
C ARG A 258 8.14 1.88 7.33
N TYR A 259 7.96 0.87 6.49
CA TYR A 259 7.97 1.00 5.04
C TYR A 259 6.71 0.41 4.43
N PHE A 260 6.19 1.13 3.43
CA PHE A 260 4.99 0.75 2.72
C PHE A 260 5.27 0.60 1.24
N HIS A 261 4.70 -0.44 0.64
CA HIS A 261 4.79 -0.67 -0.80
C HIS A 261 3.45 -1.17 -1.30
N ARG A 262 3.06 -0.68 -2.47
CA ARG A 262 2.02 -1.34 -3.28
C ARG A 262 2.70 -2.43 -4.08
N VAL A 263 2.22 -3.66 -3.96
CA VAL A 263 2.82 -4.88 -4.51
C VAL A 263 1.79 -5.64 -5.35
N ASP A 264 1.31 -5.00 -6.42
CA ASP A 264 0.47 -5.63 -7.45
C ASP A 264 1.36 -6.11 -8.60
N ASP A 265 1.01 -5.82 -9.86
CA ASP A 265 1.85 -6.10 -11.04
C ASP A 265 3.24 -5.46 -10.95
N VAL A 266 3.34 -4.30 -10.28
CA VAL A 266 4.60 -3.58 -10.14
C VAL A 266 4.76 -3.11 -8.70
N VAL A 267 5.91 -3.40 -8.11
CA VAL A 267 6.26 -2.91 -6.77
C VAL A 267 6.52 -1.41 -6.83
N ARG A 268 5.64 -0.64 -6.18
CA ARG A 268 5.75 0.82 -6.08
C ARG A 268 5.99 1.20 -4.62
N PRO A 269 7.16 1.76 -4.27
CA PRO A 269 7.40 2.19 -2.91
C PRO A 269 6.50 3.38 -2.58
N ALA A 270 5.79 3.25 -1.48
CA ALA A 270 4.89 4.25 -0.94
C ALA A 270 5.49 4.91 0.30
N GLY A 271 4.85 5.97 0.79
CA GLY A 271 5.48 6.88 1.74
C GLY A 271 6.42 7.87 1.06
N CYS A 272 7.16 8.57 1.90
CA CYS A 272 8.21 9.46 1.50
C CYS A 272 9.54 8.72 1.46
N GLY A 273 10.40 9.05 0.50
CA GLY A 273 11.76 8.54 0.46
C GLY A 273 12.67 9.57 -0.16
N ASN A 274 13.95 9.55 0.21
CA ASN A 274 14.95 10.42 -0.41
C ASN A 274 15.44 9.79 -1.72
N LYS A 275 14.50 9.51 -2.63
CA LYS A 275 14.79 8.86 -3.91
C LYS A 275 15.45 9.89 -4.82
N THR A 276 16.38 9.47 -5.66
CA THR A 276 16.75 10.28 -6.83
C THR A 276 15.58 10.31 -7.80
N GLY A 277 15.14 11.52 -8.18
CA GLY A 277 14.10 11.71 -9.19
C GLY A 277 14.38 10.88 -10.44
N GLY A 278 13.36 10.18 -10.94
CA GLY A 278 13.42 9.33 -12.14
C GLY A 278 13.50 7.81 -11.89
N THR A 279 13.74 7.34 -10.65
CA THR A 279 13.90 5.88 -10.41
C THR A 279 12.58 5.11 -10.34
N PHE A 280 11.52 5.71 -9.77
CA PHE A 280 10.18 5.15 -9.73
C PHE A 280 9.14 6.25 -9.96
N PRO A 281 8.03 5.95 -10.65
CA PRO A 281 6.96 6.90 -10.80
C PRO A 281 6.33 7.25 -9.44
N LEU A 282 5.88 8.50 -9.31
CA LEU A 282 5.06 8.95 -8.19
C LEU A 282 3.83 8.05 -8.03
N LEU A 283 3.46 7.77 -6.78
CA LEU A 283 2.15 7.22 -6.49
C LEU A 283 1.16 8.39 -6.42
N ILE A 284 0.22 8.39 -7.35
CA ILE A 284 -0.80 9.44 -7.48
C ILE A 284 -2.17 8.78 -7.36
N TYR A 285 -3.04 9.39 -6.57
CA TYR A 285 -4.41 8.92 -6.43
C TYR A 285 -5.42 10.08 -6.30
N PRO A 286 -6.56 10.05 -7.03
CA PRO A 286 -6.82 9.16 -8.15
C PRO A 286 -5.85 9.43 -9.30
N ASN A 287 -5.46 8.38 -10.02
CA ASN A 287 -4.60 8.49 -11.21
C ASN A 287 -5.41 8.64 -12.51
N ILE A 288 -6.75 8.59 -12.43
CA ILE A 288 -7.69 8.90 -13.51
C ILE A 288 -8.54 10.09 -13.04
N VAL A 289 -8.57 11.17 -13.81
CA VAL A 289 -9.19 12.44 -13.42
C VAL A 289 -9.92 13.10 -14.57
N THR A 290 -10.90 13.94 -14.26
CA THR A 290 -11.60 14.73 -15.28
C THR A 290 -10.75 15.87 -15.84
N MET A 291 -10.90 16.08 -17.14
CA MET A 291 -10.38 17.23 -17.87
C MET A 291 -10.92 18.59 -17.37
N LEU A 292 -12.06 18.61 -16.67
CA LEU A 292 -12.67 19.86 -16.17
C LEU A 292 -11.85 20.53 -15.06
N GLY A 293 -10.85 19.84 -14.50
CA GLY A 293 -10.05 20.35 -13.40
C GLY A 293 -10.82 20.34 -12.09
N GLN A 294 -10.36 21.15 -11.11
CA GLN A 294 -10.88 21.23 -9.73
C GLN A 294 -10.88 19.91 -8.96
N THR A 295 -10.33 18.85 -9.56
CA THR A 295 -10.12 17.56 -8.92
C THR A 295 -8.86 17.64 -8.08
N LYS A 296 -8.92 17.06 -6.88
CA LYS A 296 -7.76 16.96 -6.00
C LYS A 296 -7.14 15.58 -6.14
N VAL A 297 -5.81 15.55 -6.24
CA VAL A 297 -5.02 14.31 -6.27
C VAL A 297 -4.02 14.31 -5.12
N ASP A 298 -3.84 13.16 -4.49
CA ASP A 298 -2.83 12.93 -3.46
C ASP A 298 -1.60 12.31 -4.11
N VAL A 299 -0.42 12.77 -3.70
CA VAL A 299 0.87 12.42 -4.30
C VAL A 299 1.84 11.96 -3.21
N ASN A 300 2.46 10.79 -3.39
CA ASN A 300 3.67 10.40 -2.67
C ASN A 300 4.91 10.49 -3.55
N GLY A 301 6.01 10.92 -2.95
CA GLY A 301 7.32 10.90 -3.58
C GLY A 301 8.43 11.20 -2.56
N MET A 302 8.85 12.46 -2.54
CA MET A 302 9.85 12.94 -1.59
C MET A 302 9.28 13.17 -0.20
N CYS A 303 10.17 13.21 0.80
CA CYS A 303 9.80 13.72 2.12
C CYS A 303 9.58 15.22 2.07
N LEU A 304 8.37 15.63 2.44
CA LEU A 304 7.86 16.98 2.30
C LEU A 304 8.19 17.82 3.53
N ASN A 305 8.55 19.08 3.29
CA ASN A 305 8.74 20.07 4.34
C ASN A 305 7.58 21.07 4.32
N PRO A 306 6.79 21.22 5.41
CA PRO A 306 5.66 22.15 5.46
C PRO A 306 6.05 23.62 5.24
N ALA A 307 7.31 23.98 5.41
CA ALA A 307 7.81 25.33 5.14
C ALA A 307 8.06 25.63 3.65
N ILE A 308 8.01 24.61 2.78
CA ILE A 308 8.29 24.72 1.34
C ILE A 308 7.00 24.55 0.56
N THR A 309 6.79 25.38 -0.45
CA THR A 309 5.67 25.21 -1.40
C THR A 309 6.05 24.20 -2.47
N TYR A 310 5.16 23.26 -2.75
CA TYR A 310 5.35 22.27 -3.82
C TYR A 310 4.33 22.47 -4.93
N VAL A 311 4.73 22.14 -6.15
CA VAL A 311 3.89 22.21 -7.34
C VAL A 311 3.94 20.89 -8.09
N LEU A 312 2.80 20.56 -8.71
CA LEU A 312 2.70 19.45 -9.65
C LEU A 312 2.55 20.03 -11.04
N MET A 313 3.60 19.91 -11.85
CA MET A 313 3.65 20.44 -13.21
C MET A 313 3.20 19.39 -14.21
N ILE A 314 2.24 19.71 -15.05
CA ILE A 314 1.62 18.80 -16.03
C ILE A 314 2.19 19.15 -17.41
N GLU A 315 2.83 18.19 -18.08
CA GLU A 315 3.44 18.35 -19.41
C GLU A 315 4.37 19.57 -19.52
N GLN A 316 5.02 19.96 -18.40
CA GLN A 316 5.86 21.17 -18.30
C GLN A 316 5.16 22.49 -18.66
N ARG A 317 3.82 22.51 -18.76
CA ARG A 317 3.04 23.67 -19.24
C ARG A 317 2.11 24.24 -18.19
N GLN A 318 1.39 23.38 -17.48
CA GLN A 318 0.43 23.80 -16.47
C GLN A 318 0.92 23.42 -15.08
N MET A 319 0.60 24.24 -14.08
CA MET A 319 0.97 24.00 -12.69
C MET A 319 -0.28 23.83 -11.83
N ALA A 320 -0.29 22.76 -11.04
CA ALA A 320 -1.25 22.53 -9.98
C ALA A 320 -0.61 22.90 -8.63
N LYS A 321 -1.31 23.73 -7.85
CA LYS A 321 -0.90 24.08 -6.49
C LYS A 321 -1.11 22.88 -5.57
N CYS A 322 -0.10 22.57 -4.74
CA CYS A 322 -0.17 21.49 -3.77
C CYS A 322 -0.13 22.01 -2.33
N GLU A 323 -0.92 21.37 -1.48
CA GLU A 323 -0.96 21.58 -0.03
C GLU A 323 -0.37 20.35 0.65
N ILE A 324 0.53 20.53 1.62
CA ILE A 324 1.14 19.43 2.34
C ILE A 324 0.17 18.96 3.42
N LEU A 325 -0.23 17.69 3.37
CA LEU A 325 -1.06 17.09 4.41
C LEU A 325 -0.18 16.61 5.57
N ASN A 326 0.95 16.00 5.23
CA ASN A 326 1.95 15.50 6.17
C ASN A 326 3.30 15.32 5.43
N PRO A 327 4.39 14.92 6.11
CA PRO A 327 5.70 14.71 5.47
C PRO A 327 5.76 13.69 4.33
N SER A 328 4.71 12.88 4.10
CA SER A 328 4.67 11.85 3.06
C SER A 328 3.66 12.12 1.94
N ILE A 329 2.68 12.99 2.14
CA ILE A 329 1.60 13.25 1.17
C ILE A 329 1.39 14.75 0.94
N ALA A 330 1.37 15.11 -0.34
CA ALA A 330 0.89 16.39 -0.82
C ALA A 330 -0.43 16.21 -1.58
N ARG A 331 -1.38 17.13 -1.39
CA ARG A 331 -2.65 17.20 -2.10
C ARG A 331 -2.61 18.32 -3.13
N CYS A 332 -2.65 17.99 -4.40
CA CYS A 332 -2.58 18.93 -5.51
C CYS A 332 -3.97 19.15 -6.11
N THR A 333 -4.33 20.42 -6.35
CA THR A 333 -5.59 20.78 -7.02
C THR A 333 -5.33 20.98 -8.50
N LEU A 334 -5.87 20.09 -9.34
CA LEU A 334 -5.60 20.07 -10.77
C LEU A 334 -6.32 21.22 -11.49
N PRO A 335 -5.63 21.92 -12.42
CA PRO A 335 -6.25 22.88 -13.32
C PRO A 335 -7.08 22.16 -14.40
N LYS A 336 -7.81 22.95 -15.18
CA LYS A 336 -8.55 22.47 -16.35
C LYS A 336 -7.57 22.13 -17.48
N ILE A 337 -7.59 20.88 -17.93
CA ILE A 337 -6.76 20.37 -19.03
C ILE A 337 -7.70 19.99 -20.18
N LEU A 338 -7.62 20.71 -21.29
CA LEU A 338 -8.51 20.51 -22.46
C LEU A 338 -8.02 19.41 -23.42
N ASP A 339 -7.06 18.60 -22.99
CA ASP A 339 -6.53 17.48 -23.76
C ASP A 339 -6.68 16.18 -22.96
N TRP A 340 -7.19 15.13 -23.60
CA TRP A 340 -7.41 13.83 -22.95
C TRP A 340 -6.16 12.95 -23.06
N GLY A 341 -6.17 11.84 -22.33
CA GLY A 341 -5.09 10.85 -22.36
C GLY A 341 -4.11 10.97 -21.20
N THR A 342 -3.09 10.09 -21.23
CA THR A 342 -2.05 10.06 -20.20
C THR A 342 -1.16 11.29 -20.31
N LYS A 343 -1.02 12.02 -19.22
CA LYS A 343 -0.10 13.16 -19.10
C LYS A 343 1.00 12.82 -18.09
N THR A 344 2.21 13.19 -18.45
CA THR A 344 3.38 13.13 -17.57
C THR A 344 3.34 14.32 -16.62
N VAL A 345 3.52 14.04 -15.34
CA VAL A 345 3.53 15.06 -14.30
C VAL A 345 4.85 15.05 -13.54
N TYR A 346 5.26 16.23 -13.10
CA TYR A 346 6.53 16.49 -12.44
C TYR A 346 6.25 17.15 -11.10
N PHE A 347 6.56 16.46 -10.01
CA PHE A 347 6.39 16.96 -8.65
C PHE A 347 7.73 17.47 -8.11
N GLN A 348 7.74 18.74 -7.71
CA GLN A 348 8.95 19.43 -7.27
C GLN A 348 8.63 20.59 -6.31
N PRO A 349 9.56 21.01 -5.46
CA PRO A 349 9.41 22.26 -4.73
C PRO A 349 9.43 23.45 -5.70
N GLN A 350 8.66 24.47 -5.37
CA GLN A 350 8.59 25.72 -6.12
C GLN A 350 9.77 26.60 -5.71
N SER A 351 10.98 26.25 -6.16
CA SER A 351 12.14 27.14 -6.04
C SER A 351 12.12 28.14 -7.20
N GLY A 352 12.30 29.43 -6.90
CA GLY A 352 12.41 30.50 -7.91
C GLY A 352 13.75 30.52 -8.66
N LEU A 353 14.54 29.44 -8.54
CA LEU A 353 15.87 29.31 -9.13
C LEU A 353 15.78 28.33 -10.29
N SER A 354 16.22 28.78 -11.47
CA SER A 354 16.05 28.15 -12.78
C SER A 354 16.80 26.82 -13.00
N ASN A 355 17.24 26.13 -11.95
CA ASN A 355 18.07 24.94 -12.06
C ASN A 355 17.47 23.73 -11.35
N ASP A 356 16.86 22.86 -12.14
CA ASP A 356 16.80 21.39 -12.05
C ASP A 356 17.02 20.77 -10.65
N GLU A 357 16.09 20.98 -9.72
CA GLU A 357 15.84 19.92 -8.76
C GLU A 357 15.14 18.78 -9.50
N LYS A 358 15.73 17.59 -9.46
CA LYS A 358 15.24 16.38 -10.13
C LYS A 358 13.76 16.16 -9.80
N ALA A 359 12.89 16.58 -10.70
CA ALA A 359 11.46 16.44 -10.48
C ALA A 359 11.11 14.95 -10.42
N TYR A 360 10.23 14.61 -9.48
CA TYR A 360 9.70 13.27 -9.42
C TYR A 360 8.66 13.13 -10.51
N VAL A 361 8.80 12.10 -11.35
CA VAL A 361 7.93 11.91 -12.51
C VAL A 361 6.77 11.01 -12.11
N GLY A 362 5.56 11.31 -12.57
CA GLY A 362 4.38 10.47 -12.43
C GLY A 362 3.49 10.56 -13.66
N PHE A 363 2.38 9.83 -13.64
CA PHE A 363 1.43 9.81 -14.75
C PHE A 363 0.00 9.96 -14.23
N ILE A 364 -0.79 10.77 -14.93
CA ILE A 364 -2.21 10.97 -14.67
C ILE A 364 -2.97 10.82 -15.99
N TYR A 365 -4.04 10.03 -16.00
CA TYR A 365 -4.91 9.88 -17.16
C TYR A 365 -6.08 10.86 -17.09
N PHE A 366 -6.15 11.80 -18.03
CA PHE A 366 -7.23 12.77 -18.13
C PHE A 366 -8.34 12.23 -19.03
N VAL A 367 -9.56 12.15 -18.50
CA VAL A 367 -10.75 11.69 -19.22
C VAL A 367 -11.70 12.83 -19.57
N PRO A 368 -12.35 12.76 -20.75
CA PRO A 368 -13.40 13.71 -21.08
C PRO A 368 -14.58 13.56 -20.11
N PRO A 369 -15.38 14.63 -19.89
CA PRO A 369 -16.49 14.61 -18.95
C PRO A 369 -17.55 13.54 -19.24
N THR A 370 -17.62 13.07 -20.48
CA THR A 370 -18.54 12.03 -20.93
C THR A 370 -18.12 10.62 -20.52
N LEU A 371 -16.84 10.40 -20.20
CA LEU A 371 -16.28 9.12 -19.78
C LEU A 371 -15.89 9.09 -18.30
N ASP A 372 -15.74 10.26 -17.67
CA ASP A 372 -15.59 10.33 -16.23
C ASP A 372 -16.88 9.81 -15.56
N PRO A 373 -16.82 8.77 -14.70
CA PRO A 373 -17.98 8.40 -13.90
C PRO A 373 -18.26 9.57 -12.95
N MET A 374 -19.13 10.47 -13.39
CA MET A 374 -19.57 11.59 -12.59
C MET A 374 -20.04 11.02 -11.24
N ARG A 375 -19.54 11.57 -10.13
CA ARG A 375 -19.96 11.13 -8.77
C ARG A 375 -21.48 11.18 -8.58
N LEU A 376 -22.13 11.95 -9.45
CA LEU A 376 -23.53 12.26 -9.53
C LEU A 376 -23.99 11.99 -10.98
N ASP A 377 -24.95 11.09 -11.17
CA ASP A 377 -25.59 10.78 -12.45
C ASP A 377 -26.76 11.74 -12.70
N ILE A 378 -26.65 12.52 -13.78
CA ILE A 378 -27.63 13.52 -14.19
C ILE A 378 -28.46 12.90 -15.32
N GLY A 379 -29.38 11.99 -14.97
CA GLY A 379 -30.17 11.13 -15.86
C GLY A 379 -30.31 11.56 -17.34
N ASP A 380 -31.50 11.99 -17.77
CA ASP A 380 -31.67 12.53 -19.13
C ASP A 380 -31.57 14.05 -19.11
N ILE A 381 -30.34 14.56 -19.23
CA ILE A 381 -30.08 16.00 -19.27
C ILE A 381 -30.72 16.68 -20.50
N HIS A 382 -30.94 15.96 -21.60
CA HIS A 382 -31.52 16.54 -22.82
C HIS A 382 -32.97 16.97 -22.60
N SER A 383 -33.71 16.22 -21.78
CA SER A 383 -35.07 16.58 -21.40
C SER A 383 -35.14 17.96 -20.71
N TRP A 384 -34.07 18.40 -20.04
CA TRP A 384 -34.06 19.68 -19.33
C TRP A 384 -34.04 20.89 -20.26
N TYR A 385 -33.66 20.68 -21.53
CA TYR A 385 -33.64 21.71 -22.58
C TYR A 385 -34.94 21.75 -23.40
N LEU A 386 -35.89 20.84 -23.14
CA LEU A 386 -37.23 20.93 -23.73
C LEU A 386 -37.97 22.14 -23.19
N ASN A 387 -38.86 22.72 -24.00
CA ASN A 387 -39.73 23.82 -23.59
C ASN A 387 -41.20 23.37 -23.63
N PRO A 388 -41.92 23.34 -22.50
CA PRO A 388 -41.45 23.65 -21.15
C PRO A 388 -40.52 22.56 -20.59
N PRO A 389 -39.58 22.92 -19.71
CA PRO A 389 -38.71 21.94 -19.08
C PRO A 389 -39.51 21.03 -18.15
N PRO A 390 -39.07 19.78 -17.93
CA PRO A 390 -39.68 18.86 -16.98
C PRO A 390 -39.80 19.48 -15.59
N ALA A 391 -40.96 19.26 -14.97
CA ALA A 391 -41.26 19.69 -13.61
C ALA A 391 -40.29 19.06 -12.59
N TYR A 392 -39.86 17.83 -12.84
CA TYR A 392 -38.93 17.09 -12.01
C TYR A 392 -37.63 16.80 -12.76
N LYS A 393 -36.51 17.11 -12.12
CA LYS A 393 -35.15 16.90 -12.63
C LYS A 393 -34.48 15.86 -11.73
N THR A 394 -34.39 14.63 -12.22
CA THR A 394 -33.85 13.53 -11.41
C THR A 394 -32.33 13.53 -11.47
N ILE A 395 -31.73 13.39 -10.31
CA ILE A 395 -30.29 13.27 -10.10
C ILE A 395 -30.09 12.05 -9.21
N LYS A 396 -29.13 11.19 -9.56
CA LYS A 396 -28.78 9.99 -8.81
C LYS A 396 -27.33 10.08 -8.35
N TRP A 397 -26.99 9.41 -7.26
CA TRP A 397 -25.60 9.28 -6.83
C TRP A 397 -25.42 8.01 -6.02
N TYR A 398 -24.17 7.55 -5.95
CA TYR A 398 -23.80 6.54 -4.96
C TYR A 398 -23.50 7.23 -3.63
N PRO A 399 -24.16 6.85 -2.52
CA PRO A 399 -23.92 7.46 -1.21
C PRO A 399 -22.44 7.44 -0.79
N ARG A 400 -21.69 6.41 -1.20
CA ARG A 400 -20.26 6.26 -0.91
C ARG A 400 -19.36 7.30 -1.60
N ASN A 401 -19.84 7.99 -2.62
CA ASN A 401 -19.07 9.00 -3.34
C ASN A 401 -18.94 10.34 -2.59
N PHE A 402 -19.74 10.53 -1.54
CA PHE A 402 -19.84 11.76 -0.77
C PHE A 402 -19.67 11.50 0.72
N THR A 403 -18.43 11.29 1.17
CA THR A 403 -18.09 11.14 2.59
C THR A 403 -17.62 12.46 3.17
N ALA A 404 -18.02 12.79 4.40
CA ALA A 404 -17.53 13.98 5.09
C ALA A 404 -16.00 13.94 5.27
N PRO A 405 -15.26 15.01 4.97
CA PRO A 405 -13.94 15.21 5.54
C PRO A 405 -14.12 15.58 7.01
N ARG A 406 -14.30 14.60 7.89
CA ARG A 406 -14.18 14.87 9.32
C ARG A 406 -12.70 15.05 9.63
N THR A 407 -12.36 16.14 10.31
CA THR A 407 -11.10 16.25 11.03
C THR A 407 -11.13 15.17 12.10
N PHE A 408 -10.50 14.03 11.81
CA PHE A 408 -10.39 12.95 12.78
C PHE A 408 -9.53 13.44 13.92
N THR A 409 -10.13 13.52 15.11
CA THR A 409 -9.33 13.59 16.33
C THR A 409 -8.54 12.29 16.44
N LEU A 410 -7.32 12.36 16.98
CA LEU A 410 -6.46 11.19 17.18
C LEU A 410 -7.24 10.09 17.93
N GLY A 411 -7.69 9.05 17.22
CA GLY A 411 -8.43 7.92 17.79
C GLY A 411 -9.75 7.55 17.11
N GLU A 412 -10.43 8.49 16.43
CA GLU A 412 -11.74 8.22 15.80
C GLU A 412 -11.62 7.38 14.51
N THR A 413 -12.37 6.28 14.46
CA THR A 413 -12.53 5.39 13.29
C THR A 413 -13.57 5.92 12.32
N VAL A 414 -13.31 5.83 11.01
CA VAL A 414 -14.39 5.81 10.00
C VAL A 414 -14.86 4.38 9.85
N ASN A 415 -16.08 4.09 10.32
CA ASN A 415 -16.76 2.86 9.94
C ASN A 415 -17.56 3.14 8.66
N TYR A 416 -17.15 2.59 7.52
CA TYR A 416 -17.90 2.75 6.25
C TYR A 416 -19.24 2.00 6.21
N PHE A 417 -19.53 1.20 7.24
CA PHE A 417 -20.83 0.58 7.46
C PHE A 417 -21.70 1.36 8.45
N ASP A 418 -21.18 2.46 9.02
CA ASP A 418 -21.97 3.37 9.83
C ASP A 418 -22.67 4.37 8.92
N ASP A 419 -23.99 4.25 8.76
CA ASP A 419 -24.77 5.16 7.91
C ASP A 419 -24.65 6.64 8.32
N SER A 420 -24.21 6.92 9.56
CA SER A 420 -23.96 8.29 10.05
C SER A 420 -22.86 9.01 9.26
N ILE A 421 -21.91 8.30 8.65
CA ILE A 421 -20.83 8.90 7.85
C ILE A 421 -21.32 9.41 6.48
N TYR A 422 -22.49 8.94 6.04
CA TYR A 422 -23.19 9.41 4.84
C TYR A 422 -24.28 10.43 5.16
N ASN A 423 -24.54 10.70 6.45
CA ASN A 423 -25.49 11.71 6.89
C ASN A 423 -24.87 13.12 6.83
N VAL A 424 -24.45 13.51 5.62
CA VAL A 424 -23.83 14.79 5.33
C VAL A 424 -24.87 15.65 4.62
N GLN A 425 -25.07 16.87 5.11
CA GLN A 425 -25.86 17.85 4.39
C GLN A 425 -25.06 18.33 3.18
N LEU A 426 -25.40 17.80 2.00
CA LEU A 426 -24.81 18.22 0.73
C LEU A 426 -25.61 19.39 0.17
N GLY A 427 -24.92 20.48 -0.17
CA GLY A 427 -25.50 21.55 -0.98
C GLY A 427 -25.27 21.26 -2.45
N LEU A 428 -26.35 21.19 -3.25
CA LEU A 428 -26.26 20.96 -4.69
C LEU A 428 -26.46 22.26 -5.45
N TYR A 429 -25.40 22.78 -6.05
CA TYR A 429 -25.47 23.96 -6.91
C TYR A 429 -25.52 23.53 -8.38
N VAL A 430 -26.67 23.73 -9.03
CA VAL A 430 -26.81 23.49 -10.47
C VAL A 430 -26.70 24.82 -11.19
N VAL A 431 -25.64 24.99 -11.98
CA VAL A 431 -25.42 26.18 -12.79
C VAL A 431 -25.60 25.82 -14.26
N GLY A 432 -26.56 26.46 -14.90
CA GLY A 432 -26.76 26.36 -16.34
C GLY A 432 -25.90 27.39 -17.05
N TYR A 433 -25.27 26.98 -18.15
CA TYR A 433 -24.70 27.91 -19.11
C TYR A 433 -25.68 28.10 -20.26
N LYS A 434 -25.95 29.36 -20.62
CA LYS A 434 -26.58 29.68 -21.90
C LYS A 434 -25.59 30.54 -22.68
N GLU A 435 -25.28 30.08 -23.89
CA GLU A 435 -24.60 30.93 -24.86
C GLU A 435 -25.64 31.90 -25.42
N ALA A 436 -25.50 33.17 -25.05
CA ALA A 436 -26.24 34.25 -25.69
C ALA A 436 -25.30 34.93 -26.69
N GLN A 437 -25.80 35.18 -27.89
CA GLN A 437 -25.08 35.96 -28.89
C GLN A 437 -24.98 37.40 -28.37
N ASP A 438 -23.77 37.84 -28.03
CA ASP A 438 -23.54 39.24 -27.72
C ASP A 438 -23.37 40.00 -29.04
N VAL A 439 -24.37 40.81 -29.38
CA VAL A 439 -24.45 41.56 -30.64
C VAL A 439 -23.29 42.57 -30.76
N ASN A 440 -22.74 43.03 -29.63
CA ASN A 440 -21.65 44.02 -29.59
C ASN A 440 -20.27 43.35 -29.76
N LEU A 441 -20.08 42.17 -29.18
CA LEU A 441 -18.81 41.45 -29.21
C LEU A 441 -18.69 40.45 -30.37
N ARG A 442 -19.79 40.22 -31.12
CA ARG A 442 -19.90 39.21 -32.19
C ARG A 442 -19.37 37.83 -31.78
N LYS A 443 -19.49 37.50 -30.49
CA LYS A 443 -19.02 36.26 -29.88
C LYS A 443 -20.08 35.75 -28.91
N PHE A 444 -20.14 34.44 -28.73
CA PHE A 444 -20.93 33.84 -27.68
C PHE A 444 -20.26 34.14 -26.34
N VAL A 445 -20.98 34.83 -25.45
CA VAL A 445 -20.51 35.07 -24.08
C VAL A 445 -21.29 34.12 -23.17
N PRO A 446 -20.60 33.24 -22.43
CA PRO A 446 -21.28 32.31 -21.53
C PRO A 446 -21.89 33.09 -20.37
N GLN A 447 -23.21 33.16 -20.29
CA GLN A 447 -23.91 33.71 -19.13
C GLN A 447 -24.23 32.57 -18.15
N HIS A 448 -23.79 32.73 -16.90
CA HIS A 448 -24.01 31.74 -15.84
C HIS A 448 -25.29 32.08 -15.10
N ARG A 449 -26.24 31.13 -15.06
CA ARG A 449 -27.47 31.27 -14.26
C ARG A 449 -27.59 30.11 -13.29
N VAL A 450 -27.85 30.43 -12.02
CA VAL A 450 -28.18 29.41 -11.02
C VAL A 450 -29.55 28.84 -11.36
N LEU A 451 -29.61 27.54 -11.64
CA LEU A 451 -30.83 26.81 -11.98
C LEU A 451 -31.49 26.18 -10.74
N ALA A 452 -30.68 25.74 -9.77
CA ALA A 452 -31.14 25.20 -8.49
C ALA A 452 -30.06 25.39 -7.41
N ARG A 453 -30.49 25.44 -6.14
CA ARG A 453 -29.65 25.45 -4.92
C ARG A 453 -30.12 24.38 -3.96
#